data_AF-A0A9E1K711-F1
#
_entry.id   AF-A0A9E1K711-F1
#
_cell.length_a   1.000
_cell.length_b   1.000
_cell.length_c   1.000
_cell.angle_alpha   90.00
_cell.angle_beta   90.00
_cell.angle_gamma   90.00
#
_symmetry.space_group_name_H-M   'P 1'
#
loop_
_entity.id
_entity.type
_entity.pdbx_description
1 polymer ?
#
loop_
_entity_poly.entity_id
_entity_poly.type
_entity_poly.pdbx_seq_one_letter_code
_entity_poly.pdbx_strand_id
1 'polypeptide(L)'
;MRMIVSTLLFWYFGGVFPVWAEPDEISNKECRSCHRFSLNEKYSKKGPDLFYAGNKYFQIWLENFLQSPAIIRELAYSSQSGFLEKKTKVNRPHIFLTKGESKRVSNFLMTLRIPDLEVEKVDNKPLSSSEQARIKISFERNYGCISCHRALNLVGRVRGGVSGPSLVNSGLRLNPDWIFNWLKNPKKFLSEGGMPLYDLNEETAVLITKYIVSIRTKNK
;
A
#
# COMPACT_ATOMS: atom_id res chain seq x y z
N MET A 1 -67.97 -26.88 15.68
CA MET A 1 -67.56 -25.47 15.92
C MET A 1 -66.27 -25.46 16.74
N ARG A 2 -65.13 -25.22 16.08
CA ARG A 2 -63.95 -24.46 16.54
C ARG A 2 -62.79 -24.73 15.57
N MET A 3 -62.67 -23.82 14.61
CA MET A 3 -61.45 -23.59 13.83
C MET A 3 -60.33 -23.16 14.79
N ILE A 4 -59.13 -23.72 14.64
CA ILE A 4 -57.91 -23.11 15.19
C ILE A 4 -57.00 -22.78 14.01
N VAL A 5 -56.63 -21.51 13.99
CA VAL A 5 -56.05 -20.75 12.90
C VAL A 5 -54.52 -20.90 12.90
N SER A 6 -53.99 -20.91 11.68
CA SER A 6 -52.59 -20.84 11.31
C SER A 6 -51.86 -19.60 11.86
N THR A 7 -50.62 -19.76 12.32
CA THR A 7 -49.61 -18.69 12.31
C THR A 7 -48.22 -19.32 12.25
N LEU A 8 -47.72 -19.55 11.04
CA LEU A 8 -46.28 -19.74 10.79
C LEU A 8 -45.66 -18.36 10.56
N LEU A 9 -45.09 -17.76 11.60
CA LEU A 9 -44.20 -16.61 11.46
C LEU A 9 -42.80 -17.13 11.11
N PHE A 10 -42.46 -17.14 9.82
CA PHE A 10 -41.08 -17.28 9.37
C PHE A 10 -40.48 -15.89 9.21
N TRP A 11 -39.85 -15.37 10.26
CA TRP A 11 -39.01 -14.17 10.16
C TRP A 11 -37.65 -14.59 9.61
N TYR A 12 -37.52 -14.60 8.29
CA TYR A 12 -36.22 -14.74 7.62
C TYR A 12 -35.58 -13.35 7.51
N PHE A 13 -34.90 -12.90 8.57
CA PHE A 13 -33.95 -11.79 8.45
C PHE A 13 -32.66 -12.32 7.79
N GLY A 14 -32.75 -12.56 6.48
CA GLY A 14 -31.58 -12.74 5.63
C GLY A 14 -30.90 -11.39 5.47
N GLY A 15 -29.97 -11.07 6.37
CA GLY A 15 -29.04 -9.97 6.18
C GLY A 15 -28.21 -10.24 4.93
N VAL A 16 -28.61 -9.65 3.80
CA VAL A 16 -27.78 -9.59 2.61
C VAL A 16 -26.64 -8.64 2.94
N PHE A 17 -25.55 -9.18 3.48
CA PHE A 17 -24.28 -8.45 3.45
C PHE A 17 -24.04 -8.11 1.99
N PRO A 18 -23.83 -6.84 1.62
CA PRO A 18 -23.52 -6.50 0.25
C PRO A 18 -22.23 -7.24 -0.10
N VAL A 19 -22.35 -8.28 -0.91
CA VAL A 19 -21.22 -8.84 -1.64
C VAL A 19 -20.79 -7.71 -2.54
N TRP A 20 -19.73 -7.01 -2.16
CA TRP A 20 -19.13 -5.97 -2.99
C TRP A 20 -18.63 -6.68 -4.25
N ALA A 21 -19.46 -6.67 -5.29
CA ALA A 21 -19.13 -7.29 -6.56
C ALA A 21 -17.85 -6.67 -7.10
N GLU A 22 -16.97 -7.53 -7.61
CA GLU A 22 -15.78 -7.06 -8.27
C GLU A 22 -16.17 -6.19 -9.48
N PRO A 23 -15.55 -5.02 -9.66
CA PRO A 23 -15.90 -4.14 -10.75
C PRO A 23 -15.37 -4.69 -12.09
N ASP A 24 -16.18 -4.59 -13.14
CA ASP A 24 -15.90 -5.15 -14.48
C ASP A 24 -14.52 -4.71 -15.03
N GLU A 25 -14.05 -3.53 -14.62
CA GLU A 25 -12.74 -2.98 -14.98
C GLU A 25 -11.57 -3.89 -14.60
N ILE A 26 -11.67 -4.69 -13.53
CA ILE A 26 -10.61 -5.63 -13.15
C ILE A 26 -10.37 -6.65 -14.27
N SER A 27 -11.45 -7.12 -14.88
CA SER A 27 -11.41 -8.09 -15.99
C SER A 27 -11.23 -7.40 -17.33
N ASN A 28 -12.06 -6.41 -17.66
CA ASN A 28 -12.09 -5.75 -18.97
C ASN A 28 -10.83 -4.93 -19.28
N LYS A 29 -10.08 -4.49 -18.26
CA LYS A 29 -8.79 -3.79 -18.43
C LYS A 29 -7.59 -4.67 -18.11
N GLU A 30 -7.82 -5.97 -17.96
CA GLU A 30 -6.77 -6.98 -17.73
C GLU A 30 -5.88 -6.69 -16.51
N CYS A 31 -6.44 -6.12 -15.44
CA CYS A 31 -5.68 -5.78 -14.23
C CYS A 31 -4.95 -6.99 -13.64
N ARG A 32 -5.57 -8.18 -13.73
CA ARG A 32 -5.01 -9.47 -13.31
C ARG A 32 -3.76 -9.93 -14.06
N SER A 33 -3.50 -9.38 -15.25
CA SER A 33 -2.26 -9.69 -15.99
C SER A 33 -1.01 -9.26 -15.21
N CYS A 34 -1.16 -8.27 -14.32
CA CYS A 34 -0.07 -7.67 -13.54
C CYS A 34 -0.29 -7.73 -12.03
N HIS A 35 -1.53 -7.59 -11.57
CA HIS A 35 -1.88 -7.53 -10.15
C HIS A 35 -2.54 -8.81 -9.68
N ARG A 36 -2.35 -9.11 -8.41
CA ARG A 36 -3.05 -10.17 -7.70
C ARG A 36 -4.00 -9.56 -6.67
N PHE A 37 -5.23 -10.06 -6.61
CA PHE A 37 -6.33 -9.53 -5.80
C PHE A 37 -6.73 -10.46 -4.64
N SER A 38 -6.25 -11.71 -4.64
CA SER A 38 -6.52 -12.68 -3.58
C SER A 38 -5.31 -13.59 -3.30
N LEU A 39 -5.29 -14.25 -2.14
CA LEU A 39 -4.17 -15.12 -1.74
C LEU A 39 -4.04 -16.38 -2.61
N ASN A 40 -5.15 -16.89 -3.16
CA ASN A 40 -5.19 -18.09 -4.01
C ASN A 40 -4.82 -17.82 -5.48
N GLU A 41 -4.74 -16.55 -5.89
CA GLU A 41 -4.27 -16.17 -7.22
C GLU A 41 -2.73 -16.27 -7.32
N LYS A 42 -2.23 -16.53 -8.54
CA LYS A 42 -0.79 -16.61 -8.79
C LYS A 42 -0.17 -15.21 -8.74
N TYR A 43 0.89 -15.04 -7.94
CA TYR A 43 1.61 -13.78 -7.87
C TYR A 43 2.36 -13.49 -9.19
N SER A 44 2.15 -12.30 -9.74
CA SER A 44 2.86 -11.79 -10.92
C SER A 44 3.89 -10.76 -10.49
N LYS A 45 5.17 -10.94 -10.86
CA LYS A 45 6.24 -9.96 -10.60
C LYS A 45 6.14 -8.68 -11.47
N LYS A 46 5.03 -8.54 -12.20
CA LYS A 46 4.77 -7.41 -13.11
C LYS A 46 4.16 -6.20 -12.39
N GLY A 47 3.37 -6.42 -11.33
CA GLY A 47 2.75 -5.35 -10.54
C GLY A 47 2.85 -5.59 -9.04
N PRO A 48 2.58 -4.57 -8.20
CA PRO A 48 2.39 -4.76 -6.77
C PRO A 48 1.17 -5.65 -6.49
N ASP A 49 1.29 -6.42 -5.42
CA ASP A 49 0.18 -7.19 -4.86
C ASP A 49 -0.92 -6.26 -4.32
N LEU A 50 -2.18 -6.59 -4.59
CA LEU A 50 -3.34 -5.76 -4.24
C LEU A 50 -4.33 -6.45 -3.29
N PHE A 51 -4.14 -7.74 -2.92
CA PHE A 51 -5.03 -8.44 -1.98
C PHE A 51 -5.09 -7.83 -0.57
N TYR A 52 -4.21 -6.87 -0.25
CA TYR A 52 -4.21 -6.07 0.98
C TYR A 52 -4.27 -4.56 0.71
N ALA A 53 -4.72 -4.14 -0.48
CA ALA A 53 -4.71 -2.73 -0.88
C ALA A 53 -5.45 -1.83 0.12
N GLY A 54 -6.55 -2.32 0.71
CA GLY A 54 -7.35 -1.62 1.71
C GLY A 54 -6.71 -1.49 3.09
N ASN A 55 -5.64 -2.24 3.37
CA ASN A 55 -4.76 -1.98 4.52
C ASN A 55 -3.69 -0.95 4.16
N LYS A 56 -3.18 -0.99 2.93
CA LYS A 56 -1.95 -0.30 2.53
C LYS A 56 -2.16 1.15 2.12
N TYR A 57 -3.20 1.43 1.35
CA TYR A 57 -3.35 2.72 0.68
C TYR A 57 -4.48 3.56 1.27
N PHE A 58 -4.35 4.87 1.14
CA PHE A 58 -5.50 5.76 1.30
C PHE A 58 -6.37 5.73 0.04
N GLN A 59 -7.70 5.63 0.23
CA GLN A 59 -8.64 5.54 -0.88
C GLN A 59 -8.55 6.74 -1.83
N ILE A 60 -8.47 7.96 -1.28
CA ILE A 60 -8.34 9.18 -2.08
C ILE A 60 -7.10 9.16 -2.97
N TRP A 61 -6.01 8.54 -2.51
CA TRP A 61 -4.81 8.37 -3.30
C TRP A 61 -5.01 7.34 -4.42
N LEU A 62 -5.66 6.20 -4.14
CA LEU A 62 -5.99 5.21 -5.17
C LEU A 62 -6.84 5.83 -6.29
N GLU A 63 -7.88 6.58 -5.93
CA GLU A 63 -8.77 7.24 -6.90
C GLU A 63 -8.01 8.22 -7.80
N ASN A 64 -7.11 9.03 -7.23
CA ASN A 64 -6.31 9.97 -8.00
C ASN A 64 -5.22 9.27 -8.82
N PHE A 65 -4.59 8.25 -8.26
CA PHE A 65 -3.55 7.47 -8.93
C PHE A 65 -4.11 6.74 -10.15
N LEU A 66 -5.28 6.13 -10.06
CA LEU A 66 -5.88 5.40 -11.18
C LEU A 66 -6.28 6.32 -12.35
N GLN A 67 -6.61 7.58 -12.06
CA GLN A 67 -6.87 8.60 -13.08
C GLN A 67 -5.59 9.14 -13.73
N SER A 68 -4.47 9.17 -13.00
CA SER A 68 -3.18 9.65 -13.50
C SER A 68 -2.01 8.90 -12.83
N PRO A 69 -1.69 7.68 -13.30
CA PRO A 69 -0.70 6.85 -12.64
C PRO A 69 0.71 7.45 -12.75
N ALA A 70 1.34 7.67 -11.61
CA ALA A 70 2.74 8.06 -11.52
C ALA A 70 3.65 6.84 -11.39
N ILE A 71 4.90 6.94 -11.85
CA ILE A 71 5.90 5.89 -11.62
C ILE A 71 6.31 5.91 -10.13
N ILE A 72 5.88 4.89 -9.38
CA ILE A 72 6.30 4.69 -7.98
C ILE A 72 7.55 3.82 -7.89
N ARG A 73 7.71 2.86 -8.80
CA ARG A 73 8.83 1.91 -8.82
C ARG A 73 9.47 1.92 -10.20
N GLU A 74 10.71 2.37 -10.28
CA GLU A 74 11.42 2.55 -11.55
C GLU A 74 12.13 1.30 -12.06
N LEU A 75 12.44 0.38 -11.13
CA LEU A 75 13.04 -0.92 -11.44
C LEU A 75 12.05 -2.04 -11.13
N ALA A 76 12.13 -3.13 -11.90
CA ALA A 76 11.27 -4.29 -11.70
C ALA A 76 11.46 -4.90 -10.29
N TYR A 77 10.54 -5.80 -9.92
CA TYR A 77 10.72 -6.70 -8.79
C TYR A 77 11.80 -7.73 -9.14
N SER A 78 13.07 -7.32 -9.19
CA SER A 78 14.19 -8.22 -9.48
C SER A 78 14.70 -8.87 -8.20
N SER A 79 14.91 -10.19 -8.25
CA SER A 79 15.81 -10.90 -7.35
C SER A 79 17.23 -10.37 -7.50
N GLN A 80 18.07 -10.58 -6.48
CA GLN A 80 19.47 -10.15 -6.41
C GLN A 80 20.32 -10.53 -7.66
N SER A 81 19.92 -11.53 -8.43
CA SER A 81 20.59 -11.97 -9.66
C SER A 81 20.56 -10.98 -10.83
N GLY A 82 19.66 -9.99 -10.82
CA GLY A 82 19.58 -8.95 -11.87
C GLY A 82 20.50 -7.75 -11.66
N PHE A 83 21.35 -7.74 -10.62
CA PHE A 83 22.20 -6.59 -10.29
C PHE A 83 23.27 -6.29 -11.36
N LEU A 84 23.67 -7.32 -12.14
CA LEU A 84 24.70 -7.24 -13.19
C LEU A 84 24.13 -6.96 -14.58
N GLU A 85 22.84 -7.24 -14.81
CA GLU A 85 22.18 -6.87 -16.07
C GLU A 85 21.72 -5.42 -15.98
N LYS A 86 22.33 -4.57 -16.81
CA LYS A 86 22.05 -3.13 -16.97
C LYS A 86 20.67 -2.74 -16.46
N LYS A 87 20.63 -1.85 -15.45
CA LYS A 87 19.40 -1.24 -14.89
C LYS A 87 18.54 -0.62 -16.00
N THR A 88 17.74 -1.41 -16.69
CA THR A 88 16.81 -0.92 -17.69
C THR A 88 15.68 -0.23 -16.93
N LYS A 89 15.58 1.09 -17.08
CA LYS A 89 14.39 1.83 -16.63
C LYS A 89 13.16 1.11 -17.18
N VAL A 90 12.28 0.69 -16.29
CA VAL A 90 11.09 -0.02 -16.69
C VAL A 90 10.09 1.01 -17.18
N ASN A 91 9.94 1.15 -18.50
CA ASN A 91 8.80 1.86 -19.08
C ASN A 91 7.58 0.93 -19.02
N ARG A 92 6.90 0.88 -17.87
CA ARG A 92 5.62 0.19 -17.70
C ARG A 92 4.52 1.24 -17.67
N PRO A 93 3.91 1.59 -18.82
CA PRO A 93 2.71 2.40 -18.79
C PRO A 93 1.64 1.65 -17.98
N HIS A 94 1.09 2.32 -16.97
CA HIS A 94 -0.08 1.82 -16.24
C HIS A 94 -1.32 2.34 -16.94
N ILE A 95 -2.38 1.53 -16.99
CA ILE A 95 -3.65 1.93 -17.59
C ILE A 95 -4.26 3.13 -16.84
N PHE A 96 -4.90 4.03 -17.57
CA PHE A 96 -5.65 5.15 -16.98
C PHE A 96 -7.12 4.75 -16.89
N LEU A 97 -7.77 5.14 -15.80
CA LEU A 97 -9.20 4.95 -15.59
C LEU A 97 -9.90 6.31 -15.54
N THR A 98 -11.12 6.37 -16.05
CA THR A 98 -12.00 7.53 -15.86
C THR A 98 -12.29 7.75 -14.37
N LYS A 99 -12.81 8.92 -14.01
CA LYS A 99 -13.23 9.23 -12.63
C LYS A 99 -14.20 8.20 -12.05
N GLY A 100 -15.17 7.73 -12.85
CA GLY A 100 -16.15 6.74 -12.43
C GLY A 100 -15.55 5.35 -12.23
N GLU A 101 -14.76 4.88 -13.20
CA GLU A 101 -14.03 3.60 -13.13
C GLU A 101 -13.08 3.60 -11.92
N SER A 102 -12.34 4.69 -11.71
CA SER A 102 -11.39 4.85 -10.61
C SER A 102 -12.07 4.73 -9.24
N LYS A 103 -13.26 5.31 -9.08
CA LYS A 103 -14.04 5.21 -7.84
C LYS A 103 -14.57 3.79 -7.59
N ARG A 104 -15.00 3.08 -8.64
CA ARG A 104 -15.45 1.69 -8.51
C ARG A 104 -14.30 0.76 -8.12
N VAL A 105 -13.17 0.89 -8.83
CA VAL A 105 -11.97 0.10 -8.57
C VAL A 105 -11.38 0.43 -7.19
N SER A 106 -11.30 1.71 -6.80
CA SER A 106 -10.82 2.08 -5.46
C SER A 106 -11.69 1.50 -4.35
N ASN A 107 -13.02 1.59 -4.46
CA ASN A 107 -13.96 1.02 -3.49
C ASN A 107 -13.70 -0.48 -3.30
N PHE A 108 -13.57 -1.22 -4.41
CA PHE A 108 -13.24 -2.65 -4.36
C PHE A 108 -11.87 -2.90 -3.71
N LEU A 109 -10.82 -2.18 -4.12
CA LEU A 109 -9.49 -2.33 -3.52
C LEU A 109 -9.49 -2.05 -2.01
N MET A 110 -10.34 -1.16 -1.53
CA MET A 110 -10.47 -0.87 -0.10
C MET A 110 -11.11 -2.02 0.70
N THR A 111 -11.84 -2.95 0.06
CA THR A 111 -12.37 -4.15 0.74
C THR A 111 -11.29 -5.22 0.92
N LEU A 112 -10.23 -5.18 0.11
CA LEU A 112 -9.14 -6.16 0.14
C LEU A 112 -8.23 -5.91 1.34
N ARG A 113 -8.46 -6.68 2.41
CA ARG A 113 -7.75 -6.56 3.68
C ARG A 113 -7.32 -7.91 4.24
N ILE A 114 -6.16 -7.94 4.88
CA ILE A 114 -5.78 -9.03 5.78
C ILE A 114 -6.33 -8.73 7.19
N PRO A 115 -6.92 -9.74 7.87
CA PRO A 115 -7.56 -9.53 9.17
C PRO A 115 -6.55 -9.28 10.30
N ASP A 116 -5.38 -9.91 10.24
CA ASP A 116 -4.40 -9.90 11.34
C ASP A 116 -3.33 -8.81 11.16
N LEU A 117 -3.76 -7.59 10.82
CA LEU A 117 -2.87 -6.43 10.80
C LEU A 117 -2.99 -5.70 12.13
N GLU A 118 -1.86 -5.42 12.79
CA GLU A 118 -1.87 -4.57 13.98
C GLU A 118 -2.29 -3.15 13.58
N VAL A 119 -3.24 -2.57 14.31
CA VAL A 119 -3.75 -1.21 14.09
C VAL A 119 -3.50 -0.33 15.30
N GLU A 120 -3.55 0.99 15.11
CA GLU A 120 -3.50 2.00 16.19
C GLU A 120 -2.19 2.01 17.00
N LYS A 121 -1.14 1.37 16.49
CA LYS A 121 0.22 1.43 17.06
C LYS A 121 0.89 2.78 16.83
N VAL A 122 0.43 3.53 15.83
CA VAL A 122 1.00 4.83 15.44
C VAL A 122 -0.07 5.91 15.61
N ASP A 123 0.11 6.78 16.60
CA ASP A 123 -0.78 7.93 16.79
C ASP A 123 -0.62 8.97 15.65
N ASN A 124 -1.58 9.89 15.56
CA ASN A 124 -1.61 10.97 14.57
C ASN A 124 -0.77 12.20 14.97
N LYS A 125 -0.10 12.18 16.12
CA LYS A 125 0.73 13.29 16.59
C LYS A 125 1.99 13.38 15.73
N PRO A 126 2.22 14.51 15.03
CA PRO A 126 3.42 14.69 14.24
C PRO A 126 4.66 14.71 15.15
N LEU A 127 5.80 14.27 14.60
CA LEU A 127 7.10 14.43 15.25
C LEU A 127 7.39 15.93 15.44
N SER A 128 7.98 16.29 16.58
CA SER A 128 8.61 17.61 16.74
C SER A 128 9.77 17.76 15.74
N SER A 129 10.20 18.99 15.47
CA SER A 129 11.29 19.23 14.52
C SER A 129 12.61 18.53 14.92
N SER A 130 12.89 18.43 16.22
CA SER A 130 14.10 17.75 16.73
C SER A 130 14.00 16.22 16.58
N GLU A 131 12.85 15.63 16.88
CA GLU A 131 12.58 14.21 16.63
C GLU A 131 12.66 13.90 15.14
N GLN A 132 12.03 14.71 14.29
CA GLN A 132 12.06 14.53 12.85
C GLN A 132 13.50 14.56 12.31
N ALA A 133 14.34 15.48 12.78
CA ALA A 133 15.75 15.55 12.40
C ALA A 133 16.55 14.31 12.85
N ARG A 134 16.38 13.86 14.11
CA ARG A 134 17.04 12.66 14.63
C ARG A 134 16.63 11.39 13.88
N ILE A 135 15.33 11.20 13.69
CA ILE A 135 14.78 10.01 13.02
C ILE A 135 15.13 10.01 11.54
N LYS A 136 15.17 11.18 10.89
CA LYS A 136 15.71 11.30 9.53
C LYS A 136 17.14 10.78 9.44
N ILE A 137 18.02 11.15 10.36
CA ILE A 137 19.41 10.65 10.36
C ILE A 137 19.41 9.11 10.49
N SER A 138 18.60 8.57 11.40
CA SER A 138 18.49 7.12 11.59
C SER A 138 17.97 6.40 10.34
N PHE A 139 16.88 6.91 9.73
CA PHE A 139 16.32 6.43 8.47
C PHE A 139 17.35 6.41 7.34
N GLU A 140 18.21 7.43 7.28
CA GLU A 140 19.15 7.59 6.16
C GLU A 140 20.47 6.88 6.35
N ARG A 141 21.01 6.87 7.58
CA ARG A 141 22.36 6.40 7.88
C ARG A 141 22.38 5.08 8.63
N ASN A 142 21.55 4.94 9.67
CA ASN A 142 21.58 3.74 10.52
C ASN A 142 20.88 2.57 9.83
N TYR A 143 19.72 2.82 9.23
CA TYR A 143 18.95 1.81 8.51
C TYR A 143 19.18 1.86 6.99
N GLY A 144 19.85 2.90 6.49
CA GLY A 144 20.23 3.00 5.08
C GLY A 144 19.03 2.99 4.12
N CYS A 145 17.84 3.41 4.55
CA CYS A 145 16.62 3.28 3.76
C CYS A 145 16.73 4.01 2.42
N ILE A 146 17.44 5.14 2.38
CA ILE A 146 17.68 5.92 1.16
C ILE A 146 18.61 5.25 0.15
N SER A 147 19.34 4.19 0.53
CA SER A 147 20.16 3.42 -0.40
C SER A 147 19.29 2.74 -1.46
N CYS A 148 18.05 2.40 -1.11
CA CYS A 148 17.08 1.76 -2.01
C CYS A 148 15.90 2.66 -2.36
N HIS A 149 15.43 3.50 -1.43
CA HIS A 149 14.22 4.29 -1.60
C HIS A 149 14.52 5.75 -1.93
N ARG A 150 13.82 6.30 -2.93
CA ARG A 150 13.76 7.75 -3.12
C ARG A 150 12.94 8.40 -2.01
N ALA A 151 13.43 9.51 -1.48
CA ALA A 151 12.76 10.32 -0.47
C ALA A 151 13.09 11.80 -0.66
N LEU A 152 12.43 12.68 0.10
CA LEU A 152 12.72 14.10 0.12
C LEU A 152 13.83 14.40 1.14
N ASN A 153 14.79 15.24 0.75
CA ASN A 153 15.73 15.82 1.71
C ASN A 153 15.09 17.03 2.43
N LEU A 154 15.84 17.65 3.35
CA LEU A 154 15.35 18.78 4.16
C LEU A 154 14.95 20.01 3.35
N VAL A 155 15.49 20.16 2.12
CA VAL A 155 15.14 21.26 1.20
C VAL A 155 14.11 20.85 0.14
N GLY A 156 13.44 19.70 0.33
CA GLY A 156 12.36 19.23 -0.54
C GLY A 156 12.80 18.67 -1.89
N ARG A 157 14.09 18.37 -2.09
CA ARG A 157 14.59 17.72 -3.31
C ARG A 157 14.59 16.21 -3.17
N VAL A 158 14.25 15.51 -4.26
CA VAL A 158 14.29 14.05 -4.33
C VAL A 158 15.72 13.55 -4.30
N ARG A 159 16.00 12.53 -3.48
CA ARG A 159 17.28 11.81 -3.44
C ARG A 159 17.07 10.34 -3.07
N GLY A 160 18.13 9.54 -3.20
CA GLY A 160 18.13 8.12 -2.82
C GLY A 160 18.11 7.18 -4.03
N GLY A 161 18.16 5.88 -3.74
CA GLY A 161 18.18 4.80 -4.72
C GLY A 161 16.82 4.55 -5.37
N VAL A 162 16.83 3.73 -6.42
CA VAL A 162 15.65 3.38 -7.25
C VAL A 162 15.30 1.89 -7.23
N SER A 163 16.01 1.10 -6.43
CA SER A 163 15.77 -0.34 -6.28
C SER A 163 14.52 -0.63 -5.44
N GLY A 164 14.16 0.27 -4.52
CA GLY A 164 12.92 0.27 -3.77
C GLY A 164 11.88 1.23 -4.35
N PRO A 165 10.60 1.10 -3.97
CA PRO A 165 9.56 2.06 -4.34
C PRO A 165 9.85 3.44 -3.75
N SER A 166 9.57 4.50 -4.52
CA SER A 166 9.68 5.88 -4.05
C SER A 166 8.79 6.13 -2.82
N LEU A 167 9.38 6.75 -1.81
CA LEU A 167 8.70 7.27 -0.62
C LEU A 167 8.42 8.76 -0.74
N VAL A 168 8.70 9.38 -1.89
CA VAL A 168 8.21 10.74 -2.16
C VAL A 168 6.68 10.73 -2.05
N ASN A 169 6.13 11.62 -1.23
CA ASN A 169 4.70 11.70 -0.95
C ASN A 169 4.09 10.42 -0.35
N SER A 170 4.89 9.58 0.33
CA SER A 170 4.35 8.42 1.05
C SER A 170 3.26 8.79 2.04
N GLY A 171 3.33 9.97 2.65
CA GLY A 171 2.30 10.47 3.55
C GLY A 171 0.93 10.67 2.91
N LEU A 172 0.84 10.84 1.60
CA LEU A 172 -0.44 10.93 0.88
C LEU A 172 -0.94 9.56 0.43
N ARG A 173 -0.06 8.56 0.43
CA ARG A 173 -0.27 7.26 -0.24
C ARG A 173 -0.49 6.11 0.72
N LEU A 174 0.34 6.02 1.76
CA LEU A 174 0.48 4.83 2.61
C LEU A 174 -0.15 5.04 3.97
N ASN A 175 -0.92 4.04 4.42
CA ASN A 175 -1.49 3.98 5.75
C ASN A 175 -0.38 3.72 6.81
N PRO A 176 -0.35 4.45 7.94
CA PRO A 176 0.66 4.26 8.99
C PRO A 176 0.68 2.83 9.57
N ASP A 177 -0.48 2.21 9.79
CA ASP A 177 -0.54 0.86 10.37
C ASP A 177 0.14 -0.15 9.43
N TRP A 178 -0.11 -0.03 8.13
CA TRP A 178 0.57 -0.88 7.14
C TRP A 178 2.07 -0.63 7.10
N ILE A 179 2.53 0.62 7.20
CA ILE A 179 3.98 0.92 7.24
C ILE A 179 4.61 0.27 8.48
N PHE A 180 4.00 0.44 9.65
CA PHE A 180 4.50 -0.16 10.90
C PHE A 180 4.64 -1.68 10.77
N ASN A 181 3.58 -2.37 10.32
CA ASN A 181 3.60 -3.81 10.14
C ASN A 181 4.62 -4.24 9.05
N TRP A 182 4.75 -3.48 7.97
CA TRP A 182 5.74 -3.75 6.92
C TRP A 182 7.17 -3.66 7.46
N LEU A 183 7.47 -2.67 8.30
CA LEU A 183 8.79 -2.53 8.93
C LEU A 183 9.09 -3.70 9.88
N LYS A 184 8.09 -4.20 10.60
CA LYS A 184 8.23 -5.33 11.53
C LYS A 184 8.37 -6.68 10.81
N ASN A 185 7.73 -6.87 9.66
CA ASN A 185 7.81 -8.12 8.89
C ASN A 185 7.51 -7.91 7.39
N PRO A 186 8.47 -7.46 6.57
CA PRO A 186 8.22 -7.18 5.15
C PRO A 186 7.92 -8.46 4.36
N LYS A 187 8.44 -9.62 4.79
CA LYS A 187 8.21 -10.92 4.13
C LYS A 187 6.75 -11.38 4.20
N LYS A 188 5.97 -10.92 5.20
CA LYS A 188 4.52 -11.16 5.29
C LYS A 188 3.77 -10.58 4.08
N PHE A 189 4.25 -9.48 3.53
CA PHE A 189 3.60 -8.75 2.44
C PHE A 189 4.24 -8.97 1.08
N LEU A 190 5.54 -9.26 1.06
CA LEU A 190 6.32 -9.52 -0.14
C LEU A 190 7.44 -10.52 0.17
N SER A 191 7.13 -11.82 0.06
CA SER A 191 8.04 -12.91 0.40
C SER A 191 9.36 -12.88 -0.38
N GLU A 192 9.28 -12.54 -1.67
CA GLU A 192 10.44 -12.40 -2.57
C GLU A 192 11.05 -10.99 -2.58
N GLY A 193 10.68 -10.14 -1.62
CA GLY A 193 11.16 -8.77 -1.51
C GLY A 193 12.61 -8.70 -1.03
N GLY A 194 13.38 -7.77 -1.60
CA GLY A 194 14.77 -7.52 -1.20
C GLY A 194 14.94 -6.55 -0.03
N MET A 195 13.86 -6.11 0.63
CA MET A 195 13.96 -5.21 1.79
C MET A 195 14.44 -5.99 3.02
N PRO A 196 15.51 -5.55 3.70
CA PRO A 196 15.99 -6.20 4.92
C PRO A 196 14.93 -6.23 6.02
N LEU A 197 14.97 -7.26 6.85
CA LEU A 197 14.29 -7.26 8.14
C LEU A 197 15.21 -6.53 9.14
N TYR A 198 14.78 -5.37 9.60
CA TYR A 198 15.52 -4.58 10.58
C TYR A 198 15.11 -5.00 11.99
N ASP A 199 16.07 -5.06 12.90
CA ASP A 199 15.80 -5.23 14.32
C ASP A 199 15.33 -3.90 14.94
N LEU A 200 14.06 -3.58 14.69
CA LEU A 200 13.39 -2.40 15.25
C LEU A 200 12.56 -2.79 16.46
N ASN A 201 12.84 -2.18 17.60
CA ASN A 201 11.88 -2.17 18.70
C ASN A 201 10.62 -1.38 18.32
N GLU A 202 9.53 -1.55 19.08
CA GLU A 202 8.23 -0.95 18.77
C GLU A 202 8.30 0.57 18.66
N GLU A 203 8.94 1.24 19.64
CA GLU A 203 9.11 2.69 19.65
C GLU A 203 9.81 3.20 18.38
N THR A 204 10.92 2.57 17.98
CA THR A 204 11.66 2.98 16.78
C THR A 204 10.84 2.73 15.52
N ALA A 205 10.11 1.61 15.44
CA ALA A 205 9.23 1.34 14.31
C ALA A 205 8.11 2.40 14.19
N VAL A 206 7.53 2.83 15.31
CA VAL A 206 6.55 3.94 15.35
C VAL A 206 7.19 5.24 14.86
N LEU A 207 8.37 5.60 15.36
CA LEU A 207 9.05 6.85 14.99
C LEU A 207 9.45 6.88 13.51
N ILE A 208 10.00 5.78 12.97
CA ILE A 208 10.33 5.65 11.55
C ILE A 208 9.05 5.71 10.69
N THR A 209 7.96 5.08 11.15
CA THR A 209 6.65 5.16 10.47
C THR A 209 6.15 6.59 10.39
N LYS A 210 6.14 7.32 11.52
CA LYS A 210 5.77 8.75 11.55
C LYS A 210 6.64 9.58 10.62
N TYR A 211 7.94 9.29 10.57
CA TYR A 211 8.84 9.96 9.64
C TYR A 211 8.46 9.68 8.18
N ILE A 212 8.21 8.43 7.79
CA ILE A 212 7.77 8.05 6.43
C ILE A 212 6.43 8.74 6.09
N VAL A 213 5.48 8.80 7.02
CA VAL A 213 4.21 9.52 6.82
C VAL A 213 4.41 11.03 6.68
N SER A 214 5.46 11.60 7.29
CA SER A 214 5.79 13.02 7.16
C SER A 214 6.37 13.39 5.78
N ILE A 215 6.81 12.43 4.97
CA ILE A 215 7.42 12.70 3.66
C ILE A 215 6.33 13.15 2.68
N ARG A 216 6.20 14.47 2.55
CA ARG A 216 5.26 15.16 1.64
C ARG A 216 5.96 16.37 1.01
N THR A 217 5.78 16.56 -0.29
CA THR A 217 6.13 17.80 -0.97
C THR A 217 5.25 18.90 -0.40
N LYS A 218 5.84 20.01 0.01
CA LYS A 218 5.04 21.19 0.38
C LYS A 218 4.34 21.69 -0.88
N ASN A 219 3.03 21.87 -0.81
CA ASN A 219 2.32 22.62 -1.86
C ASN A 219 2.94 24.03 -1.86
N LYS A 220 3.42 24.47 -3.02
CA LYS A 220 3.76 25.87 -3.23
C LYS A 220 2.48 26.67 -3.44
#